data_AF-A0A139MRU4-F1
#
_entry.id   AF-A0A139MRU4-F1
#
_cell.length_a   1.000
_cell.length_b   1.000
_cell.length_c   1.000
_cell.angle_alpha   90.00
_cell.angle_beta   90.00
_cell.angle_gamma   90.00
#
_symmetry.space_group_name_H-M   'P 1'
#
loop_
_entity.id
_entity.type
_entity.pdbx_description
1 polymer ?
#
loop_
_entity_poly.entity_id
_entity_poly.type
_entity_poly.pdbx_seq_one_letter_code
_entity_poly.pdbx_strand_id
1 'polypeptide(L)'
;MYQAAHHQLVASSLVTKMAHDIDSENQIGCMLAGGMHYPYSCRPEDYKEAIDSDRKNYFFIDVQARGYYPNYAKKCLNVNRLSWRC
;
A
#
# COMPACT_ATOMS: atom_id res chain seq x y z
N MET A 1 7.03 -9.51 -9.33
CA MET A 1 5.69 -9.28 -8.76
C MET A 1 5.45 -7.81 -8.37
N TYR A 2 6.30 -7.17 -7.56
CA TYR A 2 6.10 -5.77 -7.15
C TYR A 2 6.04 -4.73 -8.28
N GLN A 3 6.72 -4.97 -9.40
CA GLN A 3 6.63 -4.10 -10.58
C GLN A 3 5.21 -4.02 -11.15
N ALA A 4 4.54 -5.17 -11.26
CA ALA A 4 3.17 -5.22 -11.77
C ALA A 4 2.21 -4.51 -10.82
N ALA A 5 2.38 -4.72 -9.51
CA ALA A 5 1.59 -4.01 -8.51
C ALA A 5 1.85 -2.50 -8.55
N HIS A 6 3.10 -2.05 -8.77
CA HIS A 6 3.39 -0.63 -8.97
C HIS A 6 2.64 -0.06 -10.18
N HIS A 7 2.68 -0.73 -11.34
CA HIS A 7 1.91 -0.29 -12.51
C HIS A 7 0.40 -0.23 -12.23
N GLN A 8 -0.14 -1.17 -11.47
CA GLN A 8 -1.55 -1.16 -11.08
C GLN A 8 -1.89 0.03 -10.18
N LEU A 9 -0.99 0.40 -9.25
CA LEU A 9 -1.17 1.58 -8.39
C LEU A 9 -1.12 2.87 -9.19
N VAL A 10 -0.20 3.00 -10.15
CA VAL A 10 -0.13 4.16 -11.07
C VAL A 10 -1.35 4.22 -11.98
N ALA A 11 -1.80 3.09 -12.54
CA ALA A 11 -3.02 3.05 -13.35
C ALA A 11 -4.24 3.49 -12.52
N SER A 12 -4.35 3.03 -11.28
CA SER A 12 -5.43 3.43 -10.36
C SER A 12 -5.43 4.94 -10.12
N SER A 13 -4.28 5.57 -9.89
CA SER A 13 -4.22 7.02 -9.63
C SER A 13 -4.58 7.85 -10.87
N LEU A 14 -4.16 7.41 -12.07
CA LEU A 14 -4.53 8.03 -13.33
C LEU A 14 -6.03 7.95 -13.60
N VAL A 15 -6.64 6.79 -13.33
CA VAL A 15 -8.10 6.59 -13.49
C VAL A 15 -8.87 7.45 -12.48
N THR A 16 -8.42 7.52 -11.22
CA THR A 16 -9.04 8.41 -10.21
C THR A 16 -9.01 9.86 -10.66
N LYS A 17 -7.88 10.33 -11.19
CA LYS A 17 -7.77 11.70 -11.72
C LYS A 17 -8.75 11.92 -12.87
N MET A 18 -8.74 11.03 -13.87
CA MET A 18 -9.62 11.14 -15.03
C MET A 18 -11.10 11.12 -14.64
N ALA A 19 -11.50 10.31 -13.66
CA ALA A 19 -12.88 10.26 -13.19
C ALA A 19 -13.34 11.56 -12.53
N HIS A 20 -12.47 12.21 -11.74
CA HIS A 20 -12.78 13.52 -11.15
C HIS A 20 -12.74 14.65 -12.21
N ASP A 21 -11.94 14.51 -13.27
CA ASP A 21 -11.95 15.45 -14.41
C ASP A 21 -13.27 15.35 -15.22
N ILE A 22 -13.91 14.17 -15.24
CA ILE A 22 -15.21 13.94 -15.90
C ILE A 22 -16.37 14.45 -15.04
N ASP A 23 -16.36 14.10 -13.75
CA ASP A 23 -17.38 14.53 -12.79
C ASP A 23 -16.75 14.62 -11.38
N SER A 24 -16.81 15.80 -10.79
CA SER A 24 -16.23 16.08 -9.47
C SER A 24 -16.97 15.39 -8.32
N GLU A 25 -18.21 14.94 -8.53
CA GLU A 25 -19.00 14.26 -7.50
C GLU A 25 -18.67 12.75 -7.41
N ASN A 26 -17.90 12.21 -8.36
CA ASN A 26 -17.49 10.81 -8.36
C ASN A 26 -16.76 10.42 -7.07
N GLN A 27 -17.21 9.34 -6.42
CA GLN A 27 -16.58 8.80 -5.22
C GLN A 27 -15.73 7.58 -5.57
N ILE A 28 -14.43 7.78 -5.80
CA ILE A 28 -13.49 6.69 -6.12
C ILE A 28 -12.74 6.25 -4.86
N GLY A 29 -12.98 5.00 -4.46
CA GLY A 29 -12.33 4.35 -3.33
C GLY A 29 -11.23 3.38 -3.73
N CYS A 30 -10.58 2.82 -2.71
CA CYS A 30 -9.61 1.74 -2.83
C CYS A 30 -10.15 0.48 -2.14
N MET A 31 -9.63 -0.69 -2.53
CA MET A 31 -10.05 -1.98 -1.99
C MET A 31 -8.84 -2.72 -1.41
N LEU A 32 -8.99 -3.19 -0.18
CA LEU A 32 -8.01 -4.02 0.51
C LEU A 32 -8.67 -5.33 0.95
N ALA A 33 -8.01 -6.46 0.66
CA ALA A 33 -8.32 -7.70 1.36
C ALA A 33 -7.77 -7.60 2.80
N GLY A 34 -8.61 -7.08 3.69
CA GLY A 34 -8.25 -6.83 5.09
C GLY A 34 -8.17 -8.11 5.90
N GLY A 35 -7.06 -8.28 6.62
CA GLY A 35 -6.89 -9.28 7.67
C GLY A 35 -6.02 -8.67 8.77
N MET A 36 -6.34 -8.96 10.02
CA MET A 36 -5.51 -8.59 11.17
C MET A 36 -4.87 -9.85 11.72
N HIS A 37 -3.56 -9.82 11.92
CA HIS A 37 -2.83 -10.92 12.54
C HIS A 37 -2.76 -10.70 14.04
N TYR A 38 -3.20 -11.68 14.81
CA TYR A 38 -3.00 -11.69 16.26
C TYR A 38 -1.71 -12.43 16.60
N PRO A 39 -0.92 -11.93 17.58
CA PRO A 39 0.26 -12.64 18.04
C PRO A 39 -0.13 -13.94 18.74
N TYR A 40 0.69 -14.97 18.59
CA TYR A 40 0.48 -16.25 19.27
C TYR A 40 0.68 -16.15 20.79
N SER A 41 1.63 -15.34 21.23
CA SER A 41 1.93 -15.12 22.65
C SER A 41 2.24 -13.64 22.97
N CYS A 42 2.37 -13.32 24.25
CA CYS A 42 2.75 -11.97 24.72
C CYS A 42 4.23 -11.63 24.50
N ARG A 43 4.99 -12.49 23.82
CA ARG A 43 6.40 -12.24 23.55
C ARG A 43 6.53 -11.05 22.57
N PRO A 44 7.48 -10.12 22.80
CA PRO A 44 7.68 -8.98 21.90
C PRO A 44 7.97 -9.40 20.45
N GLU A 45 8.63 -10.54 20.26
CA GLU A 45 8.93 -11.11 18.95
C GLU A 45 7.66 -11.46 18.16
N ASP A 46 6.71 -12.17 18.79
CA ASP A 46 5.46 -12.60 18.16
C ASP A 46 4.56 -11.41 17.82
N TYR A 47 4.58 -10.38 18.67
CA TYR A 47 3.88 -9.12 18.42
C TYR A 47 4.43 -8.38 17.20
N LYS A 48 5.76 -8.37 17.05
CA LYS A 48 6.41 -7.75 15.91
C LYS A 48 6.08 -8.48 14.60
N GLU A 49 6.10 -9.81 14.59
CA GLU A 49 5.74 -10.60 13.41
C GLU A 49 4.29 -10.39 12.98
N ALA A 50 3.35 -10.29 13.93
CA ALA A 50 1.97 -9.95 13.64
C ALA A 50 1.85 -8.59 12.91
N ILE A 51 2.52 -7.56 13.42
CA ILE A 51 2.56 -6.23 12.79
C ILE A 51 3.22 -6.26 11.41
N ASP A 52 4.34 -6.96 11.27
CA ASP A 52 5.06 -7.03 9.99
C ASP A 52 4.29 -7.83 8.94
N SER A 53 3.45 -8.79 9.36
CA SER A 53 2.48 -9.46 8.47
C SER A 53 1.38 -8.50 8.01
N ASP A 54 0.78 -7.73 8.92
CA ASP A 54 -0.26 -6.74 8.58
C ASP A 54 0.28 -5.66 7.63
N ARG A 55 1.51 -5.17 7.86
CA ARG A 55 2.17 -4.18 7.00
C ARG A 55 2.36 -4.63 5.55
N LYS A 56 2.48 -5.95 5.29
CA LYS A 56 2.58 -6.46 3.91
C LYS A 56 1.29 -6.20 3.12
N ASN A 57 0.14 -6.23 3.80
CA ASN A 57 -1.15 -5.92 3.20
C ASN A 57 -1.39 -4.40 3.14
N TYR A 58 -1.07 -3.67 4.21
CA TYR A 58 -1.28 -2.21 4.26
C TYR A 58 -0.40 -1.41 3.29
N PHE A 59 0.70 -1.97 2.82
CA PHE A 59 1.55 -1.31 1.83
C PHE A 59 0.78 -0.78 0.60
N PHE A 60 -0.12 -1.58 0.03
CA PHE A 60 -0.83 -1.20 -1.20
C PHE A 60 -1.86 -0.11 -0.93
N ILE A 61 -2.57 -0.22 0.20
CA ILE A 61 -3.63 0.74 0.57
C ILE A 61 -3.04 2.09 0.98
N ASP A 62 -1.90 2.09 1.67
CA ASP A 62 -1.18 3.32 2.04
C ASP A 62 -0.81 4.12 0.79
N VAL A 63 -0.44 3.46 -0.31
CA VAL A 63 -0.10 4.16 -1.56
C VAL A 63 -1.35 4.73 -2.23
N GLN A 64 -2.46 3.98 -2.29
CA GLN A 64 -3.69 4.47 -2.90
C GLN A 64 -4.35 5.60 -2.10
N ALA A 65 -4.32 5.52 -0.77
CA ALA A 65 -4.96 6.50 0.11
C ALA A 65 -4.09 7.71 0.42
N ARG A 66 -2.76 7.54 0.57
CA ARG A 66 -1.84 8.62 0.97
C ARG A 66 -0.99 9.16 -0.18
N GLY A 67 -0.90 8.44 -1.30
CA GLY A 67 -0.14 8.86 -2.48
C GLY A 67 1.37 8.69 -2.37
N TYR A 68 1.89 7.99 -1.37
CA TYR A 68 3.34 7.75 -1.26
C TYR A 68 3.67 6.37 -0.70
N TYR A 69 4.85 5.87 -1.06
CA TYR A 69 5.39 4.63 -0.50
C TYR A 69 5.87 4.83 0.95
N PRO A 70 5.30 4.09 1.93
CA PRO A 70 5.67 4.26 3.33
C PRO A 70 7.09 3.73 3.61
N ASN A 71 7.72 4.24 4.67
CA ASN A 71 9.14 3.96 4.98
C ASN A 71 9.42 2.47 5.22
N TYR A 72 8.49 1.74 5.85
CA TYR A 72 8.64 0.29 6.06
C TYR A 72 8.69 -0.46 4.72
N ALA A 73 7.90 -0.04 3.75
CA ALA A 73 7.88 -0.66 2.44
C ALA A 73 9.11 -0.31 1.60
N LYS A 74 9.58 0.94 1.69
CA LYS A 74 10.86 1.35 1.08
C LYS A 74 12.03 0.50 1.58
N LYS A 75 12.02 0.18 2.88
CA LYS A 75 13.01 -0.70 3.49
C LYS A 75 12.87 -2.14 2.98
N CYS A 76 11.66 -2.70 2.92
CA CYS A 76 11.41 -4.06 2.41
C CYS A 76 11.77 -4.23 0.93
N LEU A 77 11.43 -3.24 0.10
CA LEU A 77 11.66 -3.25 -1.35
C LEU A 77 13.07 -2.79 -1.74
N ASN A 78 13.92 -2.46 -0.76
CA ASN A 78 15.26 -1.91 -0.95
C ASN A 78 15.30 -0.74 -1.96
N VAL A 79 14.27 0.13 -1.90
CA VAL A 79 13.98 1.17 -2.91
C VAL A 79 15.03 2.28 -2.93
N ASN A 80 15.96 2.31 -1.98
CA ASN A 80 17.05 3.27 -1.95
C ASN A 80 17.94 3.25 -3.23
N ARG A 81 17.79 2.28 -4.12
CA ARG A 81 18.45 2.25 -5.45
C ARG A 81 17.52 2.37 -6.66
N LEU A 82 16.19 2.37 -6.49
CA LEU A 82 15.26 2.41 -7.61
C LEU A 82 14.38 3.66 -7.50
N SER A 83 14.42 4.51 -8.51
CA SER A 83 13.76 5.81 -8.59
C SER A 83 12.24 5.71 -8.80
N TRP A 84 11.54 5.00 -7.91
CA TRP A 84 10.08 4.93 -7.90
C TRP A 84 9.51 6.21 -7.26
N ARG A 85 9.61 7.33 -7.98
CA ARG A 85 8.77 8.51 -7.72
C ARG A 85 7.45 8.27 -8.45
N CYS A 86 6.37 8.20 -7.68
CA CYS A 86 5.03 8.34 -8.22
C CYS A 86 4.76 9.81 -8.52
#